data_AF-A0A1Y1S7A1-F1
#
_entry.id   AF-A0A1Y1S7A1-F1
#
_cell.length_a   1.000
_cell.length_b   1.000
_cell.length_c   1.000
_cell.angle_alpha   90.00
_cell.angle_beta   90.00
_cell.angle_gamma   90.00
#
_symmetry.space_group_name_H-M   'P 1'
#
loop_
_entity.id
_entity.type
_entity.pdbx_description
1 polymer ?
#
loop_
_entity_poly.entity_id
_entity_poly.type
_entity_poly.pdbx_seq_one_letter_code
_entity_poly.pdbx_strand_id
1 'polypeptide(L)'
;MTEIKNTSMAYYNIDNFMEDEQVASVVFSEDIMGTKLYKVVKKNKKTEMHIFAVRFLIENEFCKIHRSEEDIGEFSRLKNDLDAQADIVDLKNEIFYAFITAQKSDSENSSEFLSSTFLKRMGRFAKLLVKENFGENEISHLSYEERKIIIQARKAYQAHVKYEVNIL
;
A
#
# COMPACT_ATOMS: atom_id res chain seq x y z
N MET A 1 -6.37 -18.68 18.64
CA MET A 1 -4.96 -18.28 18.64
C MET A 1 -4.53 -18.20 17.20
N THR A 2 -4.54 -17.01 16.63
CA THR A 2 -4.20 -16.76 15.23
C THR A 2 -2.73 -16.36 15.21
N GLU A 3 -1.89 -17.13 14.53
CA GLU A 3 -0.48 -16.79 14.33
C GLU A 3 -0.41 -15.47 13.54
N ILE A 4 0.00 -14.41 14.24
CA ILE A 4 0.37 -13.15 13.63
C ILE A 4 1.66 -13.43 12.86
N LYS A 5 1.56 -13.54 11.53
CA LYS A 5 2.74 -13.64 10.66
C LYS A 5 3.61 -12.41 10.92
N ASN A 6 4.80 -12.67 11.45
CA ASN A 6 5.84 -11.71 11.75
C ASN A 6 6.11 -10.84 10.50
N THR A 7 5.56 -9.64 10.43
CA THR A 7 5.96 -8.63 9.45
C THR A 7 7.25 -8.00 9.94
N SER A 8 8.34 -8.74 9.79
CA SER A 8 9.70 -8.19 9.89
C SER A 8 9.78 -6.99 8.95
N MET A 9 10.01 -5.79 9.51
CA MET A 9 10.44 -4.65 8.72
C MET A 9 11.72 -5.07 8.00
N ALA A 10 11.65 -5.19 6.68
CA ALA A 10 12.84 -5.36 5.87
C ALA A 10 13.61 -4.03 5.94
N TYR A 11 14.44 -3.87 6.97
CA TYR A 11 15.13 -2.62 7.36
C TYR A 11 15.99 -2.01 6.24
N TYR A 12 16.29 -2.79 5.20
CA TYR A 12 17.10 -2.40 4.05
C TYR A 12 16.30 -2.10 2.78
N ASN A 13 14.97 -2.14 2.83
CA ASN A 13 14.15 -1.74 1.69
C ASN A 13 13.85 -0.24 1.77
N ILE A 14 14.52 0.56 0.94
CA ILE A 14 14.33 2.01 0.86
C ILE A 14 12.89 2.41 0.57
N ASP A 15 12.15 1.54 -0.13
CA ASP A 15 10.76 1.81 -0.50
C ASP A 15 9.83 1.75 0.72
N ASN A 16 10.14 0.91 1.71
CA ASN A 16 9.37 0.83 2.96
C ASN A 16 9.49 2.12 3.77
N PHE A 17 10.62 2.82 3.66
CA PHE A 17 10.86 4.06 4.39
C PHE A 17 9.88 5.17 3.95
N MET A 18 9.61 5.27 2.65
CA MET A 18 8.68 6.27 2.10
C MET A 18 7.23 5.98 2.52
N GLU A 19 6.83 4.71 2.61
CA GLU A 19 5.52 4.31 3.15
C GLU A 19 5.40 4.65 4.65
N ASP A 20 6.47 4.39 5.40
CA ASP A 20 6.52 4.56 6.85
C ASP A 20 6.60 6.05 7.30
N GLU A 21 7.09 6.94 6.43
CA GLU A 21 7.10 8.40 6.63
C GLU A 21 5.75 9.08 6.37
N GLN A 22 4.79 8.42 5.74
CA GLN A 22 3.46 9.01 5.53
C GLN A 22 2.78 9.33 6.87
N VAL A 23 1.96 10.37 6.88
CA VAL A 23 1.27 10.84 8.09
C VAL A 23 -0.17 10.33 8.11
N ALA A 24 -0.58 9.79 9.25
CA ALA A 24 -1.95 9.35 9.50
C ALA A 24 -2.58 10.13 10.68
N SER A 25 -3.87 10.42 10.56
CA SER A 25 -4.65 10.98 11.67
C SER A 25 -5.00 9.85 12.65
N VAL A 26 -4.65 10.02 13.92
CA VAL A 26 -4.93 9.04 14.97
C VAL A 26 -5.61 9.68 16.17
N VAL A 27 -6.40 8.87 16.88
CA VAL A 27 -7.05 9.21 18.14
C VAL A 27 -6.54 8.27 19.22
N PHE A 28 -6.05 8.85 20.30
CA PHE A 28 -5.50 8.12 21.43
C PHE A 28 -6.59 7.64 22.39
N SER A 29 -6.48 6.37 22.80
CA SER A 29 -7.37 5.73 23.78
C SER A 29 -7.12 6.25 25.20
N GLU A 30 -5.90 6.71 25.47
CA GLU A 30 -5.40 7.13 26.78
C GLU A 30 -4.52 8.38 26.68
N ASP A 31 -4.21 8.98 27.83
CA ASP A 31 -3.27 10.11 27.90
C ASP A 31 -1.83 9.59 27.71
N ILE A 32 -1.14 10.10 26.70
CA ILE A 32 0.28 9.81 26.50
C ILE A 32 1.11 10.90 27.16
N MET A 33 1.94 10.48 28.12
CA MET A 33 2.93 11.35 28.72
C MET A 33 3.96 11.80 27.68
N GLY A 34 4.29 13.09 27.71
CA GLY A 34 5.26 13.66 26.79
C GLY A 34 6.62 13.01 26.97
N THR A 35 7.26 12.67 25.86
CA THR A 35 8.66 12.25 25.82
C THR A 35 9.52 13.40 25.30
N LYS A 36 10.84 13.21 25.18
CA LYS A 36 11.70 14.20 24.50
C LYS A 36 11.31 14.42 23.03
N LEU A 37 10.64 13.45 22.41
CA LEU A 37 10.27 13.46 21.00
C LEU A 37 8.83 13.93 20.77
N TYR A 38 7.93 13.74 21.75
CA TYR A 38 6.50 14.01 21.60
C TYR A 38 5.94 14.83 22.76
N LYS A 39 5.11 15.81 22.45
CA LYS A 39 4.35 16.56 23.46
C LYS A 39 3.30 15.66 24.11
N VAL A 40 2.89 15.99 25.32
CA VAL A 40 1.78 15.30 26.02
C VAL A 40 0.56 15.28 25.09
N VAL A 41 0.06 14.09 24.79
CA VAL A 41 -1.17 13.90 23.99
C VAL A 41 -2.30 13.51 24.93
N LYS A 42 -3.40 14.26 24.85
CA LYS A 42 -4.59 13.96 25.66
C LYS A 42 -5.42 12.88 24.99
N LYS A 43 -6.09 12.07 25.80
CA LYS A 43 -7.09 11.10 25.39
C LYS A 43 -8.13 11.75 24.47
N ASN A 44 -8.55 11.00 23.47
CA ASN A 44 -9.52 11.40 22.44
C ASN A 44 -9.08 12.59 21.58
N LYS A 45 -7.83 13.07 21.69
CA LYS A 45 -7.33 14.14 20.84
C LYS A 45 -6.86 13.57 19.50
N LYS A 46 -7.35 14.16 18.42
CA LYS A 46 -6.85 13.91 17.06
C LYS A 46 -5.43 14.45 16.92
N THR A 47 -4.51 13.61 16.50
CA THR A 47 -3.11 13.98 16.28
C THR A 47 -2.62 13.32 15.00
N GLU A 48 -1.82 14.04 14.24
CA GLU A 48 -1.16 13.52 13.05
C GLU A 48 0.19 12.91 13.42
N MET A 49 0.43 11.68 12.98
CA MET A 49 1.67 10.95 13.27
C MET A 49 2.10 10.08 12.10
N HIS A 50 3.40 9.86 11.98
CA HIS A 50 3.96 8.98 10.96
C HIS A 50 3.50 7.53 11.13
N ILE A 51 3.24 6.83 10.02
CA ILE A 51 2.73 5.46 9.97
C ILE A 51 3.62 4.50 10.78
N PHE A 52 4.94 4.66 10.73
CA PHE A 52 5.86 3.81 11.49
C PHE A 52 5.57 3.82 13.00
N ALA A 53 5.30 5.01 13.55
CA ALA A 53 5.01 5.18 14.96
C ALA A 53 3.58 4.75 15.29
N VAL A 54 2.64 5.03 14.38
CA VAL A 54 1.23 4.64 14.51
C VAL A 54 1.08 3.12 14.56
N ARG A 55 1.80 2.36 13.72
CA ARG A 55 1.78 0.88 13.76
C ARG A 55 2.08 0.33 15.14
N PHE A 56 3.20 0.76 15.72
CA PHE A 56 3.60 0.35 17.07
C PHE A 56 2.54 0.70 18.12
N LEU A 57 1.94 1.88 18.03
CA LEU A 57 0.93 2.33 18.99
C LEU A 57 -0.42 1.61 18.82
N ILE A 58 -0.80 1.22 17.60
CA ILE A 58 -2.00 0.41 17.34
C ILE A 58 -1.81 -1.02 17.84
N GLU A 59 -0.65 -1.63 17.61
CA GLU A 59 -0.34 -2.99 18.06
C GLU A 59 -0.45 -3.14 19.59
N ASN A 60 -0.23 -2.04 20.31
CA ASN A 60 -0.33 -1.98 21.77
C ASN A 60 -1.63 -1.31 22.25
N GLU A 61 -2.63 -1.16 21.37
CA GLU A 61 -3.98 -0.63 21.67
C GLU A 61 -4.03 0.84 22.18
N PHE A 62 -2.94 1.59 22.06
CA PHE A 62 -2.84 2.98 22.56
C PHE A 62 -3.56 4.00 21.68
N CYS A 63 -3.73 3.71 20.39
CA CYS A 63 -4.43 4.59 19.47
C CYS A 63 -5.22 3.83 18.42
N LYS A 64 -6.18 4.53 17.81
CA LYS A 64 -6.93 4.08 16.63
C LYS A 64 -6.76 5.09 15.51
N ILE A 65 -6.75 4.60 14.27
CA ILE A 65 -6.76 5.47 13.09
C ILE A 65 -8.08 6.23 13.08
N HIS A 66 -7.99 7.56 13.06
CA HIS A 66 -9.14 8.42 12.88
C HIS A 66 -9.34 8.66 11.39
N ARG A 67 -10.51 8.26 10.89
CA ARG A 67 -10.94 8.56 9.53
C ARG A 67 -11.98 9.67 9.62
N SER A 68 -11.78 10.77 8.93
CA SER A 68 -12.84 11.78 8.78
C SER A 68 -13.99 11.22 7.94
N GLU A 69 -15.18 11.83 8.01
CA GLU A 69 -16.31 11.42 7.16
C GLU A 69 -15.99 11.57 5.67
N GLU A 70 -15.15 12.55 5.32
CA GLU A 70 -14.61 12.75 3.98
C GLU A 70 -13.70 11.58 3.57
N ASP A 71 -12.77 11.17 4.43
CA ASP A 71 -11.88 10.03 4.17
C ASP A 71 -12.65 8.71 3.99
N ILE A 72 -13.73 8.52 4.76
CA ILE A 72 -14.61 7.34 4.64
C ILE A 72 -15.36 7.37 3.30
N GLY A 73 -15.84 8.54 2.89
CA GLY A 73 -16.52 8.75 1.60
C GLY A 73 -15.59 8.48 0.42
N GLU A 74 -14.37 9.02 0.46
CA GLU A 74 -13.34 8.79 -0.57
C GLU A 74 -12.90 7.33 -0.62
N PHE A 75 -12.74 6.69 0.54
CA PHE A 75 -12.44 5.26 0.64
C PHE A 75 -13.52 4.40 -0.02
N SER A 76 -14.79 4.68 0.27
CA SER A 76 -15.90 3.93 -0.34
C SER A 76 -15.96 4.13 -1.84
N ARG A 77 -15.65 5.33 -2.34
CA ARG A 77 -15.59 5.61 -3.78
C ARG A 77 -14.46 4.84 -4.44
N LEU A 78 -13.25 4.92 -3.89
CA LEU A 78 -12.09 4.19 -4.42
C LEU A 78 -12.35 2.67 -4.45
N LYS A 79 -12.97 2.13 -3.40
CA LYS A 79 -13.35 0.71 -3.37
C LYS A 79 -14.32 0.36 -4.49
N ASN A 80 -15.36 1.17 -4.68
CA ASN A 80 -16.35 0.97 -5.74
C ASN A 80 -15.72 1.08 -7.14
N ASP A 81 -14.79 2.01 -7.33
CA ASP A 81 -14.06 2.19 -8.59
C ASP A 81 -13.18 0.99 -8.90
N LEU A 82 -12.48 0.45 -7.89
CA LEU A 82 -11.68 -0.77 -7.99
C LEU A 82 -12.55 -2.01 -8.27
N ASP A 83 -13.72 -2.11 -7.66
CA ASP A 83 -14.68 -3.20 -7.92
C ASP A 83 -15.25 -3.12 -9.35
N ALA A 84 -15.56 -1.91 -9.82
CA ALA A 84 -16.12 -1.67 -11.15
C ALA A 84 -15.09 -1.91 -12.25
N GLN A 85 -13.93 -1.25 -12.17
CA GLN A 85 -12.87 -1.38 -13.17
C GLN A 85 -11.49 -1.11 -12.58
N ALA A 86 -10.90 -2.14 -11.98
CA ALA A 86 -9.62 -2.05 -11.31
C ALA A 86 -8.47 -1.54 -12.20
N ASP A 87 -8.44 -1.80 -13.52
CA ASP A 87 -7.27 -1.49 -14.36
C ASP A 87 -7.10 -0.02 -14.75
N ILE A 88 -8.12 0.81 -14.58
CA ILE A 88 -8.06 2.25 -14.90
C ILE A 88 -7.81 3.14 -13.68
N VAL A 89 -7.91 2.57 -12.48
CA VAL A 89 -7.70 3.30 -11.23
C VAL A 89 -6.22 3.61 -11.05
N ASP A 90 -5.90 4.85 -10.71
CA ASP A 90 -4.54 5.28 -10.41
C ASP A 90 -4.17 4.92 -8.97
N LEU A 91 -3.25 3.96 -8.83
CA LEU A 91 -2.76 3.47 -7.55
C LEU A 91 -1.51 4.21 -7.05
N LYS A 92 -1.03 5.25 -7.75
CA LYS A 92 -0.04 6.17 -7.17
C LYS A 92 -0.63 7.08 -6.10
N ASN A 93 -1.95 7.10 -5.96
CA ASN A 93 -2.64 7.93 -4.99
C ASN A 93 -2.23 7.54 -3.56
N GLU A 94 -1.84 8.53 -2.74
CA GLU A 94 -1.49 8.37 -1.32
C GLU A 94 -2.58 7.62 -0.52
N ILE A 95 -3.85 7.78 -0.96
CA ILE A 95 -5.02 7.10 -0.41
C ILE A 95 -4.91 5.57 -0.49
N PHE A 96 -4.23 4.99 -1.49
CA PHE A 96 -4.10 3.54 -1.63
C PHE A 96 -3.15 2.91 -0.60
N TYR A 97 -2.06 3.60 -0.26
CA TYR A 97 -1.14 3.13 0.79
C TYR A 97 -1.75 3.28 2.19
N ALA A 98 -2.51 4.35 2.39
CA ALA A 98 -3.37 4.51 3.56
C ALA A 98 -4.44 3.39 3.63
N PHE A 99 -5.04 3.01 2.50
CA PHE A 99 -5.98 1.87 2.37
C PHE A 99 -5.34 0.55 2.80
N ILE A 100 -4.18 0.18 2.24
CA ILE A 100 -3.49 -1.09 2.57
C ILE A 100 -3.12 -1.14 4.05
N THR A 101 -2.63 -0.03 4.59
CA THR A 101 -2.18 0.05 5.98
C THR A 101 -3.36 -0.01 6.96
N ALA A 102 -4.47 0.68 6.65
CA ALA A 102 -5.66 0.70 7.47
C ALA A 102 -6.53 -0.56 7.35
N GLN A 103 -6.38 -1.35 6.27
CA GLN A 103 -7.06 -2.63 6.10
C GLN A 103 -6.34 -3.81 6.77
N LYS A 104 -5.02 -3.75 6.95
CA LYS A 104 -4.26 -4.77 7.71
C LYS A 104 -4.70 -4.87 9.18
N SER A 105 -5.34 -3.84 9.72
CA SER A 105 -5.92 -3.84 11.06
C SER A 105 -7.37 -4.34 11.14
N ASP A 106 -8.11 -4.36 10.03
CA ASP A 106 -9.56 -4.63 10.00
C ASP A 106 -9.91 -5.81 9.06
N SER A 107 -9.99 -7.03 9.61
CA SER A 107 -10.68 -8.24 9.08
C SER A 107 -10.09 -9.04 7.89
N GLU A 108 -10.46 -10.33 7.80
CA GLU A 108 -10.11 -11.27 6.72
C GLU A 108 -10.63 -10.83 5.32
N ASN A 109 -11.82 -10.20 5.26
CA ASN A 109 -12.45 -9.76 4.01
C ASN A 109 -11.62 -8.72 3.25
N SER A 110 -10.80 -7.95 3.97
CA SER A 110 -9.90 -6.93 3.41
C SER A 110 -8.76 -7.54 2.60
N SER A 111 -8.21 -8.67 3.08
CA SER A 111 -7.12 -9.37 2.40
C SER A 111 -7.58 -10.01 1.08
N GLU A 112 -8.80 -10.55 1.04
CA GLU A 112 -9.40 -11.12 -0.17
C GLU A 112 -9.68 -10.05 -1.23
N PHE A 113 -10.21 -8.89 -0.82
CA PHE A 113 -10.43 -7.75 -1.71
C PHE A 113 -9.12 -7.26 -2.36
N LEU A 114 -8.06 -7.08 -1.57
CA LEU A 114 -6.76 -6.65 -2.07
C LEU A 114 -6.16 -7.67 -3.04
N SER A 115 -6.21 -8.95 -2.68
CA SER A 115 -5.65 -10.02 -3.51
C SER A 115 -6.40 -10.15 -4.83
N SER A 116 -7.74 -10.09 -4.80
CA SER A 116 -8.55 -10.17 -6.02
C SER A 116 -8.36 -8.94 -6.93
N THR A 117 -8.27 -7.74 -6.35
CA THR A 117 -7.95 -6.51 -7.09
C THR A 117 -6.59 -6.59 -7.77
N PHE A 118 -5.57 -7.01 -7.02
CA PHE A 118 -4.23 -7.21 -7.54
C PHE A 118 -4.19 -8.23 -8.68
N LEU A 119 -4.82 -9.39 -8.52
CA LEU A 119 -4.86 -10.43 -9.56
C LEU A 119 -5.58 -9.96 -10.83
N LYS A 120 -6.73 -9.26 -10.71
CA LYS A 120 -7.44 -8.66 -11.85
C LYS A 120 -6.53 -7.70 -12.62
N ARG A 121 -5.84 -6.81 -11.90
CA ARG A 121 -4.92 -5.83 -12.48
C ARG A 121 -3.70 -6.50 -13.14
N MET A 122 -3.05 -7.44 -12.46
CA MET A 122 -1.91 -8.19 -13.02
C MET A 122 -2.30 -8.98 -14.27
N GLY A 123 -3.48 -9.60 -14.29
CA GLY A 123 -3.99 -10.27 -15.50
C GLY A 123 -4.12 -9.30 -16.68
N ARG A 124 -4.54 -8.06 -16.42
CA ARG A 124 -4.65 -7.02 -17.45
C ARG A 124 -3.29 -6.50 -17.90
N PHE A 125 -2.36 -6.27 -16.97
CA PHE A 125 -1.06 -5.68 -17.24
C PHE A 125 -0.01 -6.68 -17.72
N ALA A 126 -0.25 -7.99 -17.62
CA ALA A 126 0.62 -9.02 -18.18
C ALA A 126 0.90 -8.82 -19.69
N LYS A 127 -0.02 -8.22 -20.43
CA LYS A 127 0.18 -7.86 -21.85
C LYS A 127 1.33 -6.86 -22.08
N LEU A 128 1.70 -6.06 -21.07
CA LEU A 128 2.80 -5.11 -21.14
C LEU A 128 4.17 -5.81 -21.22
N LEU A 129 4.25 -7.08 -20.82
CA LEU A 129 5.49 -7.85 -20.83
C LEU A 129 6.02 -8.07 -22.24
N VAL A 130 5.13 -8.36 -23.18
CA VAL A 130 5.46 -8.69 -24.57
C VAL A 130 5.32 -7.51 -25.54
N LYS A 131 4.85 -6.35 -25.06
CA LYS A 131 4.62 -5.17 -25.90
C LYS A 131 5.93 -4.65 -26.48
N GLU A 132 6.02 -4.41 -27.79
CA GLU A 132 7.27 -3.89 -28.40
C GLU A 132 7.58 -2.45 -27.95
N ASN A 133 6.61 -1.54 -28.16
CA ASN A 133 6.72 -0.14 -27.78
C ASN A 133 6.20 0.08 -26.36
N PHE A 134 7.13 0.11 -25.40
CA PHE A 134 6.85 0.31 -23.98
C PHE A 134 7.25 1.72 -23.54
N GLY A 135 6.27 2.48 -23.01
CA GLY A 135 6.48 3.82 -22.50
C GLY A 135 6.20 3.95 -21.00
N GLU A 136 6.78 4.97 -20.36
CA GLU A 136 6.61 5.23 -18.92
C GLU A 136 5.15 5.58 -18.56
N ASN A 137 4.42 6.21 -19.48
CA ASN A 137 3.01 6.55 -19.29
C ASN A 137 2.14 5.30 -19.04
N GLU A 138 2.53 4.14 -19.55
CA GLU A 138 1.75 2.90 -19.44
C GLU A 138 1.83 2.25 -18.07
N ILE A 139 2.87 2.58 -17.30
CA ILE A 139 3.08 2.08 -15.94
C ILE A 139 2.88 3.19 -14.90
N SER A 140 2.44 4.37 -15.35
CA SER A 140 2.34 5.56 -14.52
C SER A 140 1.22 5.52 -13.49
N HIS A 141 0.24 4.64 -13.65
CA HIS A 141 -0.93 4.48 -12.75
C HIS A 141 -0.86 3.18 -11.93
N LEU A 142 0.24 2.44 -12.04
CA LEU A 142 0.48 1.21 -11.30
C LEU A 142 0.93 1.54 -9.87
N SER A 143 0.59 0.66 -8.93
CA SER A 143 1.23 0.71 -7.61
C SER A 143 2.73 0.44 -7.75
N TYR A 144 3.49 0.77 -6.71
CA TYR A 144 4.93 0.50 -6.70
C TYR A 144 5.27 -0.97 -6.94
N GLU A 145 4.55 -1.88 -6.26
CA GLU A 145 4.72 -3.33 -6.34
C GLU A 145 4.40 -3.85 -7.74
N GLU A 146 3.28 -3.40 -8.30
CA GLU A 146 2.85 -3.74 -9.66
C GLU A 146 3.91 -3.30 -10.68
N ARG A 147 4.38 -2.05 -10.58
CA ARG A 147 5.43 -1.51 -11.44
C ARG A 147 6.71 -2.33 -11.35
N LYS A 148 7.14 -2.69 -10.13
CA LYS A 148 8.34 -3.49 -9.89
C LYS A 148 8.24 -4.86 -10.55
N ILE A 149 7.10 -5.55 -10.37
CA ILE A 149 6.85 -6.87 -10.98
C ILE A 149 6.88 -6.77 -12.51
N ILE A 150 6.15 -5.82 -13.09
CA ILE A 150 6.06 -5.66 -14.55
C ILE A 150 7.43 -5.35 -15.16
N ILE A 151 8.21 -4.43 -14.57
CA ILE A 151 9.53 -4.07 -15.07
C ILE A 151 10.49 -5.27 -14.99
N GLN A 152 10.49 -6.01 -13.88
CA GLN A 152 11.36 -7.17 -13.72
C GLN A 152 11.00 -8.31 -14.68
N ALA A 153 9.72 -8.65 -14.78
CA ALA A 153 9.24 -9.68 -15.70
C ALA A 153 9.54 -9.32 -17.16
N ARG A 154 9.39 -8.04 -17.54
CA ARG A 154 9.74 -7.57 -18.89
C ARG A 154 11.24 -7.69 -19.16
N LYS A 155 12.11 -7.32 -18.21
CA LYS A 155 13.56 -7.51 -18.35
C LYS A 155 13.92 -8.97 -18.57
N ALA A 156 13.30 -9.88 -17.82
CA ALA A 156 13.51 -11.32 -17.96
C ALA A 156 13.06 -11.82 -19.35
N TYR A 157 11.88 -11.38 -19.81
CA TYR A 157 11.38 -11.72 -21.14
C TYR A 157 12.30 -11.22 -22.27
N GLN A 158 12.75 -9.96 -22.21
CA GLN A 158 13.66 -9.39 -23.20
C GLN A 158 15.02 -10.10 -23.22
N ALA A 159 15.53 -10.50 -22.05
CA ALA A 159 16.76 -11.29 -21.96
C ALA A 159 16.61 -12.66 -22.64
N HIS A 160 15.46 -13.31 -22.44
CA HIS A 160 15.14 -14.58 -23.10
C HIS A 160 15.06 -14.44 -24.62
N VAL A 161 14.29 -13.46 -25.12
CA VAL A 161 14.16 -13.20 -26.57
C VAL A 161 15.52 -12.91 -27.20
N LYS A 162 16.37 -12.09 -26.55
CA LYS A 162 17.71 -11.79 -27.04
C LYS A 162 18.61 -13.04 -27.07
N TYR A 163 18.48 -13.93 -26.09
CA TYR A 163 19.22 -15.18 -26.04
C TYR A 163 18.83 -16.12 -27.20
N GLU A 164 17.54 -16.27 -27.47
CA GLU A 164 17.04 -17.09 -28.59
C GLU A 164 17.52 -16.57 -29.96
N VAL A 165 17.58 -15.25 -30.14
CA VAL A 165 18.11 -14.64 -31.38
C VAL A 165 19.61 -14.89 -31.59
N ASN A 166 20.39 -15.12 -30.52
CA ASN A 166 21.84 -15.36 -30.63
C ASN A 166 22.21 -16.84 -30.82
N ILE A 167 21.25 -17.76 -30.73
CA ILE A 167 21.46 -19.20 -30.95
C ILE A 167 21.17 -19.60 -32.40
N LEU A 168 20.40 -18.79 -33.12
CA LEU A 168 20.08 -18.94 -34.54
C LEU A 168 21.11 -18.20 -35.42
#